data_AF-A0A3L7RX61-F1
#
_entry.id   AF-A0A3L7RX61-F1
#
_cell.length_a   1.000
_cell.length_b   1.000
_cell.length_c   1.000
_cell.angle_alpha   90.00
_cell.angle_beta   90.00
_cell.angle_gamma   90.00
#
_symmetry.space_group_name_H-M   'P 1'
#
loop_
_entity.id
_entity.type
_entity.pdbx_description
1 polymer ?
#
loop_
_entity_poly.entity_id
_entity_poly.type
_entity_poly.pdbx_seq_one_letter_code
_entity_poly.pdbx_strand_id
1 'polypeptide(L)' 'ATGRNVLTFDQLGSSVHRVLFSPDGTHLLTALHDGTIRIWHAPAVP' A
#
# COMPACT_ATOMS: atom_id res chain seq x y z
N ALA A 1 -8.23 5.00 -19.04
CA ALA A 1 -7.28 5.41 -17.98
C ALA A 1 -5.94 4.74 -18.26
N THR A 2 -4.90 5.52 -18.52
CA THR A 2 -3.54 5.03 -18.82
C THR A 2 -2.63 5.32 -17.61
N GLY A 3 -2.81 4.56 -16.53
CA GLY A 3 -1.93 4.65 -15.36
C GLY A 3 -0.77 3.66 -15.50
N ARG A 4 0.47 4.12 -15.34
CA ARG A 4 1.64 3.23 -15.25
C ARG A 4 1.73 2.66 -13.84
N ASN A 5 1.75 1.33 -13.70
CA ASN A 5 2.09 0.71 -12.42
C ASN A 5 3.57 1.00 -12.10
N VAL A 6 3.83 1.61 -10.95
CA VAL A 6 5.18 1.99 -10.51
C VAL A 6 5.69 1.10 -9.37
N LEU A 7 4.79 0.40 -8.67
CA LEU A 7 5.10 -0.43 -7.53
C LEU A 7 4.04 -1.51 -7.37
N THR A 8 4.49 -2.70 -6.97
CA THR A 8 3.62 -3.83 -6.60
C THR A 8 4.12 -4.42 -5.28
N PHE A 9 3.19 -4.67 -4.35
CA PHE A 9 3.46 -5.38 -3.10
C PHE A 9 2.89 -6.80 -3.21
N ASP A 10 3.74 -7.79 -3.44
CA ASP A 10 3.37 -9.18 -3.71
C ASP A 10 3.34 -10.07 -2.44
N GLN A 11 3.93 -9.62 -1.34
CA GLN A 11 4.04 -10.38 -0.09
C GLN A 11 2.85 -10.19 0.88
N LEU A 12 1.67 -9.86 0.37
CA LEU A 12 0.52 -9.53 1.22
C LEU A 12 -0.12 -10.77 1.86
N GLY A 13 0.00 -11.96 1.29
CA GLY A 13 -0.43 -13.23 1.92
C GLY A 13 -1.94 -13.39 2.18
N SER A 14 -2.72 -12.32 2.03
CA SER A 14 -4.17 -12.26 2.22
C SER A 14 -4.77 -11.13 1.39
N SER A 15 -6.09 -11.12 1.24
CA SER A 15 -6.81 -10.10 0.48
C SER A 15 -6.77 -8.74 1.19
N VAL A 16 -6.48 -7.69 0.43
CA VAL A 16 -6.51 -6.31 0.93
C VAL A 16 -7.95 -5.88 1.15
N HIS A 17 -8.27 -5.51 2.37
CA HIS A 17 -9.59 -5.00 2.74
C HIS A 17 -9.63 -3.47 2.67
N ARG A 18 -8.56 -2.79 3.10
CA ARG A 18 -8.45 -1.33 3.12
C ARG A 18 -7.02 -0.86 2.81
N VAL A 19 -6.93 0.31 2.17
CA VAL A 19 -5.67 1.00 1.87
C VAL A 19 -5.80 2.47 2.28
N LEU A 20 -4.79 3.02 2.94
CA LEU A 20 -4.74 4.42 3.38
C LEU A 20 -3.34 4.99 3.18
N PHE A 21 -3.23 6.20 2.65
CA PHE A 21 -1.99 6.97 2.69
C PHE A 21 -1.92 7.81 3.97
N SER A 22 -0.72 8.02 4.50
CA SER A 22 -0.51 9.06 5.49
C SER A 22 -0.73 10.45 4.86
N PRO A 23 -1.16 11.46 5.64
CA PRO A 23 -1.41 12.80 5.11
C PRO A 23 -0.19 13.47 4.44
N ASP A 24 1.02 13.13 4.91
CA ASP A 24 2.28 13.59 4.33
C ASP A 24 2.74 12.75 3.12
N GLY A 25 2.01 11.70 2.75
CA GLY A 25 2.28 10.84 1.61
C GLY A 25 3.49 9.92 1.76
N THR A 26 4.15 9.89 2.92
CA THR A 26 5.39 9.12 3.14
C THR A 26 5.14 7.66 3.51
N HIS A 27 3.90 7.33 3.90
CA HIS A 27 3.50 5.99 4.30
C HIS A 27 2.24 5.51 3.59
N LEU A 28 2.20 4.21 3.35
CA LEU A 28 1.02 3.48 2.90
C LEU A 28 0.69 2.40 3.92
N LEU A 29 -0.55 2.40 4.41
CA LEU A 29 -1.07 1.35 5.29
C LEU A 29 -1.99 0.43 4.48
N THR A 30 -1.75 -0.87 4.59
CA THR A 30 -2.60 -1.92 4.03
C THR A 30 -3.15 -2.77 5.17
N ALA A 31 -4.47 -2.84 5.29
CA ALA A 31 -5.16 -3.72 6.21
C ALA A 31 -5.71 -4.94 5.46
N LEU A 32 -5.34 -6.12 5.92
CA LEU A 32 -5.65 -7.39 5.28
C LEU A 32 -6.83 -8.07 5.97
N HIS A 33 -7.50 -8.98 5.26
CA HIS A 33 -8.66 -9.71 5.78
C HIS A 33 -8.30 -10.65 6.95
N ASP A 34 -7.05 -11.08 7.04
CA ASP A 34 -6.55 -11.95 8.12
C ASP A 34 -6.25 -11.19 9.43
N GLY A 35 -6.56 -9.90 9.50
CA GLY A 35 -6.28 -9.04 10.65
C GLY A 35 -4.87 -8.43 10.65
N THR A 36 -4.01 -8.79 9.70
CA THR A 36 -2.67 -8.23 9.57
C THR A 36 -2.72 -6.79 9.04
N ILE A 37 -1.94 -5.91 9.67
CA ILE A 37 -1.70 -4.55 9.20
C ILE A 37 -0.24 -4.44 8.79
N ARG A 38 0.01 -3.93 7.58
CA ARG A 38 1.36 -3.64 7.08
C ARG A 38 1.48 -2.15 6.76
N ILE A 39 2.64 -1.59 7.09
CA ILE A 39 2.99 -0.20 6.81
C ILE A 39 4.20 -0.21 5.88
N TRP A 40 4.09 0.55 4.80
CA TRP A 40 5.13 0.69 3.78
C TRP A 40 5.60 2.14 3.75
N HIS A 41 6.89 2.34 3.53
CA HIS A 41 7.35 3.64 3.07
C HIS A 41 6.95 3.83 1.61
N ALA A 42 6.20 4.89 1.34
CA ALA A 42 5.88 5.26 -0.02
C ALA A 42 7.15 5.82 -0.68
N PRO A 43 7.50 5.36 -1.89
CA PRO A 43 8.62 5.95 -2.60
C PRO A 43 8.30 7.40 -2.94
N ALA A 44 9.24 8.30 -2.64
CA ALA A 44 9.20 9.64 -3.21
C ALA A 44 9.33 9.49 -4.74
N VAL A 45 8.27 9.84 -5.45
CA VAL A 45 8.36 9.99 -6.91
C VAL A 45 9.14 11.30 -7.14
N PRO A 46 10.29 11.27 -7.83
CA PRO A 46 10.97 12.51 -8.24
C PRO A 46 10.13 13.32 -9.22
#